data_AF-A0A9D1TA75-F1
#
_entry.id   AF-A0A9D1TA75-F1
#
_cell.length_a   1.000
_cell.length_b   1.000
_cell.length_c   1.000
_cell.angle_alpha   90.00
_cell.angle_beta   90.00
_cell.angle_gamma   90.00
#
_symmetry.space_group_name_H-M   'P 1'
#
loop_
_entity.id
_entity.type
_entity.pdbx_description
1 polymer ?
#
loop_
_entity_poly.entity_id
_entity_poly.type
_entity_poly.pdbx_seq_one_letter_code
_entity_poly.pdbx_strand_id
1 'polypeptide(L)'
;MTSQKGWSRKYYLELEPPTEEDNRPDGQRILEALETREELKGYRLRMRPAALREAYPLCRESGWKITAVLGYDGDGFTVTRLEAGDTRKEHYALCADLGSTTMVMRLLCMNDGSVKAETSVFNPQAARGEDILTRIFYVKDRPDRLEEMRRAVTAGFAELLEKLEKISGIPLAGCSALVVAGNTAMIHFLLGLDPFCVFQTPYAVRTLDPGVWPASELGIGIDGFVYCFPGRANYLGGDIISGVIAAGIADREGISVFLDIGTNGELVIGNRDFLIAGAGAAGPALEGGVVRTGMRAEPGAVDRVEIREGEIRIHTISEEPPRGICGSGIVDLLAQLFLNGWMDFRGKLVEGASPRICRYEGEPAVEYAPGLFFCQNDIDEFIKTKAAAGTMVEYMMGLLGITLEDVDRFYVAGAFGTHISKESGIAVGLYPDMDRSRLILPGNTSLEGAAKLLLDLSLLRKTGQILECMEYVQFGAVDDFLHLMTAAQAVPHTDFRRYPTVLQELERRGHPLGERPA
;
A
#
# COMPACT_ATOMS: atom_id res chain seq x y z
N MET A 1 8.29 21.36 -14.16
CA MET A 1 8.04 22.44 -13.17
C MET A 1 7.06 21.92 -12.12
N THR A 2 7.47 20.94 -11.32
CA THR A 2 6.68 20.33 -10.24
C THR A 2 6.96 20.98 -8.87
N SER A 3 8.09 21.68 -8.70
CA SER A 3 8.59 22.18 -7.40
C SER A 3 7.68 23.14 -6.63
N GLN A 4 6.70 23.77 -7.27
CA GLN A 4 5.85 24.80 -6.66
C GLN A 4 4.40 24.35 -6.44
N LYS A 5 4.05 23.10 -6.78
CA LYS A 5 2.70 22.56 -6.55
C LYS A 5 2.61 21.65 -5.33
N GLY A 6 3.73 21.10 -4.87
CA GLY A 6 3.75 20.12 -3.78
C GLY A 6 3.62 20.71 -2.38
N TRP A 7 3.67 19.80 -1.40
CA TRP A 7 3.55 20.06 0.04
C TRP A 7 4.76 20.76 0.65
N SER A 8 5.91 20.63 0.00
CA SER A 8 7.15 21.30 0.36
C SER A 8 7.51 22.28 -0.74
N ARG A 9 7.89 23.51 -0.38
CA ARG A 9 8.31 24.56 -1.33
C ARG A 9 9.59 25.23 -0.87
N LYS A 10 10.39 25.69 -1.83
CA LYS A 10 11.70 26.28 -1.56
C LYS A 10 11.93 27.53 -2.39
N TYR A 11 12.17 28.67 -1.75
CA TYR A 11 12.32 29.96 -2.42
C TYR A 11 13.63 30.63 -2.06
N TYR A 12 14.45 30.92 -3.07
CA TYR A 12 15.63 31.75 -2.92
C TYR A 12 15.22 33.23 -2.85
N LEU A 13 15.75 33.93 -1.85
CA LEU A 13 15.44 35.31 -1.51
C LEU A 13 16.74 36.10 -1.46
N GLU A 14 16.77 37.21 -2.19
CA GLU A 14 17.77 38.26 -2.02
C GLU A 14 17.07 39.41 -1.30
N LEU A 15 17.45 39.61 -0.04
CA LEU A 15 16.82 40.57 0.85
C LEU A 15 17.73 41.78 1.04
N GLU A 16 17.15 42.94 1.34
CA GLU A 16 17.92 44.13 1.69
C GLU A 16 18.20 44.17 3.21
N PRO A 17 19.43 44.49 3.63
CA PRO A 17 19.77 44.66 5.03
C PRO A 17 18.95 45.81 5.65
N PRO A 18 18.67 45.77 6.97
CA PRO A 18 18.00 46.85 7.66
C PRO A 18 18.89 48.10 7.63
N THR A 19 18.23 49.24 7.47
CA THR A 19 18.83 50.56 7.48
C THR A 19 18.14 51.42 8.54
N GLU A 20 18.60 52.66 8.73
CA GLU A 20 17.90 53.61 9.60
C GLU A 20 16.49 53.96 9.08
N GLU A 21 16.31 53.95 7.75
CA GLU A 21 15.05 54.24 7.08
C GLU A 21 14.11 53.02 7.00
N ASP A 22 14.68 51.81 7.00
CA ASP A 22 13.94 50.55 6.99
C ASP A 22 14.41 49.63 8.13
N ASN A 23 13.71 49.70 9.25
CA ASN A 23 14.00 48.95 10.47
C ASN A 23 13.09 47.71 10.66
N ARG A 24 12.40 47.25 9.60
CA ARG A 24 11.54 46.06 9.67
C ARG A 24 12.31 44.83 10.18
N PRO A 25 11.71 44.00 11.05
CA PRO A 25 12.34 42.78 11.56
C PRO A 25 12.63 41.75 10.47
N ASP A 26 13.65 40.92 10.67
CA ASP A 26 14.05 39.86 9.72
C ASP A 26 12.88 38.96 9.29
N GLY A 27 12.08 38.48 10.25
CA GLY A 27 10.92 37.62 9.96
C GLY A 27 9.86 38.32 9.09
N GLN A 28 9.62 39.61 9.33
CA GLN A 28 8.69 40.39 8.50
C GLN A 28 9.23 40.56 7.08
N ARG A 29 10.52 40.89 6.92
CA ARG A 29 11.16 40.99 5.60
C ARG A 29 11.06 39.69 4.81
N ILE A 30 11.31 38.56 5.47
CA ILE A 30 11.25 37.23 4.84
C ILE A 30 9.82 36.91 4.40
N LEU A 31 8.83 37.11 5.27
CA LEU A 31 7.43 36.82 4.95
C LEU A 31 6.91 37.73 3.83
N GLU A 32 7.15 39.03 3.90
CA GLU A 32 6.74 39.96 2.83
C GLU A 32 7.39 39.62 1.49
N ALA A 33 8.67 39.23 1.47
CA ALA A 33 9.33 38.76 0.26
C ALA A 33 8.68 37.48 -0.31
N LEU A 34 8.17 36.59 0.55
CA LEU A 34 7.43 35.39 0.15
C LEU A 34 6.01 35.73 -0.33
N GLU A 35 5.34 36.71 0.25
CA GLU A 35 3.99 37.16 -0.16
C GLU A 35 3.95 37.71 -1.60
N THR A 36 5.09 38.21 -2.10
CA THR A 36 5.20 38.62 -3.52
C THR A 36 5.13 37.47 -4.52
N ARG A 37 5.23 36.21 -4.06
CA ARG A 37 5.20 35.01 -4.92
C ARG A 37 3.77 34.64 -5.29
N GLU A 38 3.49 34.60 -6.59
CA GLU A 38 2.14 34.29 -7.11
C GLU A 38 1.61 32.95 -6.60
N GLU A 39 2.47 31.95 -6.48
CA GLU A 39 2.10 30.59 -6.10
C GLU A 39 1.71 30.48 -4.62
N LEU A 40 2.10 31.46 -3.80
CA LEU A 40 1.77 31.55 -2.37
C LEU A 40 0.56 32.45 -2.10
N LYS A 41 0.02 33.15 -3.11
CA LYS A 41 -1.17 33.99 -2.93
C LYS A 41 -2.36 33.18 -2.44
N GLY A 42 -3.08 33.74 -1.47
CA GLY A 42 -4.24 33.11 -0.84
C GLY A 42 -3.91 32.10 0.25
N TYR A 43 -2.63 31.68 0.38
CA TYR A 43 -2.19 30.89 1.52
C TYR A 43 -1.77 31.79 2.67
N ARG A 44 -2.11 31.39 3.89
CA ARG A 44 -1.55 32.01 5.08
C ARG A 44 -0.07 31.66 5.19
N LEU A 45 0.80 32.65 5.38
CA LEU A 45 2.22 32.44 5.61
C LEU A 45 2.57 32.60 7.09
N ARG A 46 3.39 31.68 7.59
CA ARG A 46 3.89 31.71 8.98
C ARG A 46 5.35 31.30 9.02
N MET A 47 5.99 31.51 10.16
CA MET A 47 7.38 31.13 10.38
C MET A 47 7.52 30.43 11.73
N ARG A 48 8.19 29.28 11.74
CA ARG A 48 8.44 28.54 12.98
C ARG A 48 9.41 29.32 13.89
N PRO A 49 9.29 29.20 15.23
CA PRO A 49 10.28 29.75 16.14
C PRO A 49 11.71 29.26 15.88
N ALA A 50 11.89 28.02 15.38
CA ALA A 50 13.19 27.51 14.96
C ALA A 50 13.80 28.36 13.82
N ALA A 51 13.05 28.56 12.72
CA ALA A 51 13.49 29.40 11.61
C ALA A 51 13.75 30.86 12.03
N LEU A 52 12.92 31.42 12.94
CA LEU A 52 13.14 32.78 13.45
C LEU A 52 14.44 32.90 14.24
N ARG A 53 14.81 31.88 15.03
CA ARG A 53 16.10 31.84 15.75
C ARG A 53 17.28 31.78 14.79
N GLU A 54 17.15 31.04 13.70
CA GLU A 54 18.19 30.92 12.66
C GLU A 54 18.36 32.20 11.83
N ALA A 55 17.29 32.98 11.63
CA ALA A 55 17.29 34.14 10.75
C ALA A 55 18.36 35.20 11.10
N TYR A 56 18.58 35.48 12.39
CA TYR A 56 19.43 36.59 12.83
C TYR A 56 20.93 36.39 12.60
N PRO A 57 21.57 35.23 12.85
CA PRO A 57 22.92 35.04 12.33
C PRO A 57 22.89 34.84 10.80
N LEU A 58 22.00 33.98 10.29
CA LEU A 58 22.06 33.49 8.92
C LEU A 58 21.91 34.58 7.87
N CYS A 59 20.97 35.52 8.04
CA CYS A 59 20.75 36.60 7.05
C CYS A 59 21.99 37.49 6.94
N ARG A 60 22.68 37.79 8.05
CA ARG A 60 23.89 38.63 8.00
C ARG A 60 25.07 37.87 7.40
N GLU A 61 25.31 36.65 7.86
CA GLU A 61 26.45 35.82 7.44
C GLU A 61 26.39 35.43 5.95
N SER A 62 25.19 35.25 5.42
CA SER A 62 24.96 34.94 4.00
C SER A 62 24.90 36.17 3.08
N GLY A 63 25.09 37.38 3.62
CA GLY A 63 24.94 38.61 2.85
C GLY A 63 23.51 38.82 2.33
N TRP A 64 22.52 38.43 3.15
CA TRP A 64 21.08 38.53 2.89
C TRP A 64 20.59 37.71 1.70
N LYS A 65 21.35 36.69 1.32
CA LYS A 65 21.02 35.72 0.28
C LYS A 65 20.71 34.39 0.94
N ILE A 66 19.43 34.10 1.09
CA ILE A 66 18.95 32.91 1.81
C ILE A 66 17.97 32.13 0.95
N THR A 67 17.76 30.88 1.32
CA THR A 67 16.67 30.07 0.80
C THR A 67 15.71 29.71 1.93
N ALA A 68 14.44 30.06 1.77
CA ALA A 68 13.37 29.67 2.70
C ALA A 68 12.80 28.31 2.30
N VAL A 69 12.72 27.40 3.27
CA VAL A 69 12.07 26.09 3.12
C VAL A 69 10.72 26.13 3.82
N LEU A 70 9.66 25.81 3.08
CA LEU A 70 8.28 25.88 3.53
C LEU A 70 7.67 24.47 3.52
N GLY A 71 6.84 24.18 4.52
CA GLY A 71 5.96 23.01 4.57
C GLY A 71 4.50 23.45 4.67
N TYR A 72 3.61 22.74 4.00
CA TYR A 72 2.16 22.96 4.13
C TYR A 72 1.68 22.44 5.50
N ASP A 73 0.97 23.29 6.24
CA ASP A 73 0.54 23.02 7.62
C ASP A 73 -0.96 22.68 7.76
N GLY A 74 -1.66 22.52 6.63
CA GLY A 74 -3.10 22.26 6.58
C GLY A 74 -3.96 23.50 6.35
N ASP A 75 -3.43 24.70 6.59
CA ASP A 75 -4.10 25.99 6.37
C ASP A 75 -3.33 26.86 5.36
N GLY A 76 -2.00 26.84 5.45
CA GLY A 76 -1.11 27.56 4.57
C GLY A 76 0.30 27.00 4.57
N PHE A 77 1.28 27.87 4.33
CA PHE A 77 2.68 27.48 4.31
C PHE A 77 3.43 28.09 5.49
N THR A 78 4.13 27.23 6.22
CA THR A 78 4.99 27.63 7.32
C THR A 78 6.45 27.47 6.90
N VAL A 79 7.24 28.53 7.04
CA VAL A 79 8.71 28.48 6.92
C VAL A 79 9.25 27.64 8.07
N THR A 80 9.73 26.44 7.75
CA THR A 80 10.23 25.46 8.73
C THR A 80 11.70 25.71 9.05
N ARG A 81 12.46 26.16 8.04
CA ARG A 81 13.92 26.35 8.09
C ARG A 81 14.39 27.40 7.10
N LEU A 82 15.55 28.00 7.38
CA LEU A 82 16.29 28.84 6.45
C LEU A 82 17.66 28.24 6.13
N GLU A 83 18.14 28.48 4.91
CA GLU A 83 19.43 27.99 4.44
C GLU A 83 20.23 29.14 3.78
N ALA A 84 21.57 29.11 3.89
CA ALA A 84 22.42 30.13 3.28
C ALA A 84 22.57 29.91 1.77
N GLY A 85 22.47 30.99 0.98
CA GLY A 85 22.63 30.95 -0.47
C GLY A 85 21.42 30.35 -1.20
N ASP A 86 21.61 29.99 -2.49
CA ASP A 86 20.60 29.35 -3.33
C ASP A 86 20.74 27.83 -3.28
N THR A 87 19.87 27.19 -2.50
CA THR A 87 19.86 25.74 -2.31
C THR A 87 18.63 25.08 -2.94
N ARG A 88 17.93 25.77 -3.84
CA ARG A 88 16.70 25.26 -4.47
C ARG A 88 16.89 23.94 -5.22
N LYS A 89 18.10 23.64 -5.68
CA LYS A 89 18.42 22.38 -6.37
C LYS A 89 18.32 21.16 -5.44
N GLU A 90 18.55 21.37 -4.14
CA GLU A 90 18.49 20.34 -3.09
C GLU A 90 17.17 20.48 -2.34
N HIS A 91 16.10 19.98 -2.93
CA HIS A 91 14.76 20.10 -2.39
C HIS A 91 14.10 18.72 -2.31
N TYR A 92 13.93 18.24 -1.08
CA TYR A 92 13.50 16.88 -0.81
C TYR A 92 12.33 16.84 0.18
N ALA A 93 11.50 15.81 0.04
CA ALA A 93 10.43 15.47 0.98
C ALA A 93 10.18 13.96 0.96
N LEU A 94 9.37 13.49 1.90
CA LEU A 94 9.18 12.06 2.17
C LEU A 94 7.73 11.63 1.96
N CYS A 95 7.52 10.42 1.47
CA CYS A 95 6.24 9.73 1.59
C CYS A 95 6.43 8.34 2.19
N ALA A 96 5.39 7.82 2.84
CA ALA A 96 5.42 6.51 3.48
C ALA A 96 4.09 5.76 3.35
N ASP A 97 4.22 4.44 3.26
CA ASP A 97 3.15 3.47 3.42
C ASP A 97 3.32 2.78 4.79
N LEU A 98 2.38 3.03 5.69
CA LEU A 98 2.33 2.49 7.04
C LEU A 98 1.46 1.22 7.04
N GLY A 99 2.04 0.12 6.55
CA GLY A 99 1.42 -1.19 6.57
C GLY A 99 1.45 -1.85 7.96
N SER A 100 0.52 -2.78 8.19
CA SER A 100 0.48 -3.62 9.39
C SER A 100 1.77 -4.45 9.54
N THR A 101 2.28 -4.95 8.44
CA THR A 101 3.40 -5.91 8.43
C THR A 101 4.73 -5.26 8.06
N THR A 102 4.69 -4.35 7.10
CA THR A 102 5.87 -3.66 6.54
C THR A 102 5.58 -2.18 6.45
N MET A 103 6.55 -1.36 6.84
CA MET A 103 6.52 0.08 6.64
C MET A 103 7.50 0.41 5.52
N VAL A 104 7.06 1.16 4.51
CA VAL A 104 7.89 1.55 3.36
C VAL A 104 7.98 3.07 3.31
N MET A 105 9.16 3.62 3.05
CA MET A 105 9.36 5.06 2.92
C MET A 105 10.23 5.39 1.72
N ARG A 106 9.88 6.50 1.07
CA ARG A 106 10.53 6.99 -0.13
C ARG A 106 10.93 8.45 0.03
N LEU A 107 12.16 8.75 -0.37
CA LEU A 107 12.70 10.10 -0.50
C LEU A 107 12.53 10.59 -1.94
N LEU A 108 11.84 11.72 -2.12
CA LEU A 108 11.60 12.33 -3.42
C LEU A 108 12.37 13.64 -3.57
N CYS A 109 12.84 13.89 -4.79
CA CYS A 109 13.22 15.24 -5.20
C CYS A 109 11.98 16.00 -5.68
N MET A 110 11.69 17.11 -5.02
CA MET A 110 10.50 17.92 -5.29
C MET A 110 10.61 18.68 -6.62
N ASN A 111 11.82 18.84 -7.17
CA ASN A 111 12.04 19.55 -8.42
C ASN A 111 11.60 18.78 -9.67
N ASP A 112 11.76 17.46 -9.65
CA ASP A 112 11.53 16.59 -10.82
C ASP A 112 10.65 15.37 -10.50
N GLY A 113 10.30 15.14 -9.23
CA GLY A 113 9.52 13.99 -8.78
C GLY A 113 10.31 12.68 -8.71
N SER A 114 11.63 12.71 -8.96
CA SER A 114 12.43 11.49 -8.99
C SER A 114 12.64 10.90 -7.59
N VAL A 115 12.58 9.57 -7.53
CA VAL A 115 12.91 8.80 -6.32
C VAL A 115 14.41 8.82 -6.10
N LYS A 116 14.86 9.32 -4.94
CA LYS A 116 16.28 9.36 -4.57
C LYS A 116 16.71 8.14 -3.76
N ALA A 117 15.83 7.65 -2.90
CA ALA A 117 15.99 6.41 -2.18
C ALA A 117 14.62 5.88 -1.76
N GLU A 118 14.52 4.56 -1.63
CA GLU A 118 13.38 3.84 -1.08
C GLU A 118 13.91 2.75 -0.16
N THR A 119 13.25 2.55 0.98
CA THR A 119 13.61 1.47 1.91
C THR A 119 12.39 1.03 2.70
N SER A 120 12.51 -0.11 3.37
CA SER A 120 11.46 -0.68 4.19
C SER A 120 11.99 -1.25 5.49
N VAL A 121 11.10 -1.35 6.48
CA VAL A 121 11.32 -2.04 7.76
C VAL A 121 10.12 -2.93 8.06
N PHE A 122 10.35 -3.97 8.85
CA PHE A 122 9.23 -4.67 9.48
C PHE A 122 8.55 -3.70 10.44
N ASN A 123 7.22 -3.69 10.47
CA ASN A 123 6.51 -2.88 11.44
C ASN A 123 6.84 -3.40 12.85
N PRO A 124 7.50 -2.60 13.72
CA PRO A 124 7.94 -3.09 15.04
C PRO A 124 6.80 -3.53 15.96
N GLN A 125 5.56 -3.12 15.65
CA GLN A 125 4.35 -3.58 16.33
C GLN A 125 4.09 -5.09 16.19
N ALA A 126 4.66 -5.76 15.17
CA ALA A 126 4.51 -7.19 14.97
C ALA A 126 4.92 -8.01 16.20
N ALA A 127 5.85 -7.50 17.01
CA ALA A 127 6.28 -8.12 18.26
C ALA A 127 5.20 -8.16 19.37
N ARG A 128 4.03 -7.54 19.16
CA ARG A 128 2.88 -7.52 20.06
C ARG A 128 1.61 -8.12 19.46
N GLY A 129 1.68 -8.56 18.21
CA GLY A 129 0.59 -9.18 17.47
C GLY A 129 0.92 -9.23 16.00
N GLU A 130 0.82 -10.41 15.39
CA GLU A 130 1.09 -10.59 13.96
C GLU A 130 0.03 -9.84 13.13
N ASP A 131 -1.25 -9.93 13.52
CA ASP A 131 -2.37 -9.26 12.88
C ASP A 131 -2.88 -8.01 13.64
N ILE A 132 -3.71 -7.21 12.96
CA ILE A 132 -4.26 -5.95 13.49
C ILE A 132 -5.20 -6.18 14.68
N LEU A 133 -6.03 -7.23 14.67
CA LEU A 133 -6.99 -7.47 15.76
C LEU A 133 -6.26 -7.82 17.05
N THR A 134 -5.25 -8.68 16.99
CA THR A 134 -4.40 -9.00 18.15
C THR A 134 -3.79 -7.74 18.75
N ARG A 135 -3.31 -6.81 17.91
CA ARG A 135 -2.78 -5.51 18.37
C ARG A 135 -3.84 -4.62 19.02
N ILE A 136 -5.04 -4.57 18.45
CA ILE A 136 -6.17 -3.81 19.02
C ILE A 136 -6.53 -4.34 20.41
N PHE A 137 -6.65 -5.66 20.57
CA PHE A 137 -6.95 -6.26 21.87
C PHE A 137 -5.80 -6.13 22.87
N TYR A 138 -4.55 -6.10 22.40
CA TYR A 138 -3.38 -5.89 23.25
C TYR A 138 -3.44 -4.56 24.01
N VAL A 139 -3.88 -3.48 23.34
CA VAL A 139 -3.94 -2.11 23.90
C VAL A 139 -5.26 -1.75 24.57
N LYS A 140 -6.31 -2.56 24.39
CA LYS A 140 -7.65 -2.28 24.90
C LYS A 140 -7.62 -2.01 26.41
N ASP A 141 -8.15 -0.85 26.81
CA ASP A 141 -8.19 -0.38 28.21
C ASP A 141 -6.80 -0.29 28.88
N ARG A 142 -5.73 -0.13 28.08
CA ARG A 142 -4.33 -0.13 28.53
C ARG A 142 -3.53 1.03 27.93
N PRO A 143 -3.63 2.25 28.51
CA PRO A 143 -2.93 3.43 28.00
C PRO A 143 -1.40 3.26 27.94
N ASP A 144 -0.83 2.49 28.85
CA ASP A 144 0.60 2.13 28.87
C ASP A 144 1.01 1.37 27.61
N ARG A 145 0.18 0.41 27.19
CA ARG A 145 0.40 -0.40 25.99
C ARG A 145 0.07 0.34 24.71
N LEU A 146 -0.91 1.25 24.73
CA LEU A 146 -1.19 2.13 23.61
C LEU A 146 0.02 3.01 23.28
N GLU A 147 0.62 3.63 24.31
CA GLU A 147 1.84 4.41 24.16
C GLU A 147 3.03 3.55 23.70
N GLU A 148 3.15 2.31 24.18
CA GLU A 148 4.14 1.36 23.67
C GLU A 148 3.97 1.10 22.17
N MET A 149 2.73 0.87 21.71
CA MET A 149 2.42 0.61 20.30
C MET A 149 2.64 1.85 19.42
N ARG A 150 2.33 3.04 19.93
CA ARG A 150 2.66 4.30 19.25
C ARG A 150 4.17 4.48 19.11
N ARG A 151 4.92 4.24 20.20
CA ARG A 151 6.40 4.31 20.18
C ARG A 151 7.01 3.32 19.20
N ALA A 152 6.47 2.11 19.12
CA ALA A 152 6.90 1.11 18.14
C ALA A 152 6.77 1.62 16.70
N VAL A 153 5.67 2.30 16.35
CA VAL A 153 5.51 2.94 15.03
C VAL A 153 6.55 4.03 14.82
N THR A 154 6.73 4.93 15.79
CA THR A 154 7.72 6.02 15.69
C THR A 154 9.15 5.52 15.57
N ALA A 155 9.48 4.40 16.24
CA ALA A 155 10.78 3.74 16.11
C ALA A 155 10.98 3.17 14.69
N GLY A 156 9.93 2.62 14.09
CA GLY A 156 9.96 2.21 12.67
C GLY A 156 10.22 3.38 11.73
N PHE A 157 9.57 4.54 11.94
CA PHE A 157 9.86 5.76 11.19
C PHE A 157 11.30 6.25 11.38
N ALA A 158 11.84 6.19 12.61
CA ALA A 158 13.22 6.57 12.89
C ALA A 158 14.23 5.67 12.15
N GLU A 159 14.01 4.34 12.16
CA GLU A 159 14.86 3.40 11.43
C GLU A 159 14.78 3.62 9.91
N LEU A 160 13.60 3.91 9.36
CA LEU A 160 13.42 4.25 7.95
C LEU A 160 14.21 5.52 7.56
N LEU A 161 14.13 6.57 8.38
CA LEU A 161 14.90 7.80 8.17
C LEU A 161 16.41 7.52 8.16
N GLU A 162 16.92 6.79 9.16
CA GLU A 162 18.35 6.43 9.25
C GLU A 162 18.81 5.62 8.00
N LYS A 163 18.01 4.63 7.59
CA LYS A 163 18.30 3.83 6.39
C LYS A 163 18.31 4.69 5.13
N LEU A 164 17.33 5.57 4.95
CA LEU A 164 17.28 6.47 3.79
C LEU A 164 18.44 7.46 3.78
N GLU A 165 18.82 8.04 4.92
CA GLU A 165 20.01 8.88 5.04
C GLU A 165 21.27 8.13 4.62
N LYS A 166 21.43 6.88 5.08
CA LYS A 166 22.57 6.03 4.72
C LYS A 166 22.62 5.67 3.24
N ILE A 167 21.47 5.40 2.61
CA ILE A 167 21.38 5.04 1.19
C ILE A 167 21.62 6.26 0.30
N SER A 168 21.01 7.39 0.64
CA SER A 168 20.99 8.59 -0.21
C SER A 168 22.15 9.56 0.04
N GLY A 169 22.73 9.55 1.24
CA GLY A 169 23.66 10.57 1.71
C GLY A 169 23.03 11.93 1.97
N ILE A 170 21.70 12.05 1.94
CA ILE A 170 20.95 13.30 2.10
C ILE A 170 20.45 13.40 3.55
N PRO A 171 20.75 14.48 4.28
CA PRO A 171 20.20 14.71 5.62
C PRO A 171 18.67 14.93 5.56
N LEU A 172 17.91 14.14 6.31
CA LEU A 172 16.45 14.12 6.25
C LEU A 172 15.77 14.95 7.32
N ALA A 173 16.46 15.27 8.42
CA ALA A 173 15.94 16.12 9.48
C ALA A 173 15.40 17.48 8.96
N GLY A 174 15.99 18.01 7.88
CA GLY A 174 15.55 19.27 7.26
C GLY A 174 14.34 19.17 6.32
N CYS A 175 13.78 17.98 6.10
CA CYS A 175 12.59 17.82 5.25
C CYS A 175 11.38 18.53 5.86
N SER A 176 10.66 19.31 5.04
CA SER A 176 9.51 20.09 5.51
C SER A 176 8.15 19.40 5.35
N ALA A 177 8.10 18.22 4.72
CA ALA A 177 6.87 17.46 4.54
C ALA A 177 7.12 15.93 4.55
N LEU A 178 6.20 15.22 5.19
CA LEU A 178 6.01 13.77 5.09
C LEU A 178 4.53 13.49 4.81
N VAL A 179 4.23 12.68 3.81
CA VAL A 179 2.88 12.18 3.54
C VAL A 179 2.80 10.69 3.89
N VAL A 180 1.85 10.29 4.73
CA VAL A 180 1.68 8.92 5.23
C VAL A 180 0.33 8.36 4.79
N ALA A 181 0.34 7.25 4.06
CA ALA A 181 -0.84 6.44 3.78
C ALA A 181 -0.81 5.16 4.62
N GLY A 182 -1.96 4.65 5.05
CA GLY A 182 -2.05 3.45 5.86
C GLY A 182 -3.48 3.16 6.28
N ASN A 183 -3.76 1.92 6.67
CA ASN A 183 -5.10 1.55 7.13
C ASN A 183 -5.48 2.30 8.41
N THR A 184 -6.78 2.37 8.68
CA THR A 184 -7.34 3.17 9.78
C THR A 184 -6.73 2.80 11.14
N ALA A 185 -6.51 1.52 11.44
CA ALA A 185 -5.91 1.10 12.71
C ALA A 185 -4.46 1.57 12.85
N MET A 186 -3.66 1.48 11.79
CA MET A 186 -2.27 1.94 11.79
C MET A 186 -2.15 3.45 12.03
N ILE A 187 -3.02 4.24 11.40
CA ILE A 187 -3.09 5.69 11.63
C ILE A 187 -3.51 6.00 13.08
N HIS A 188 -4.47 5.24 13.65
CA HIS A 188 -4.83 5.40 15.06
C HIS A 188 -3.64 5.15 15.98
N PHE A 189 -2.86 4.08 15.74
CA PHE A 189 -1.66 3.82 16.53
C PHE A 189 -0.61 4.93 16.39
N LEU A 190 -0.36 5.46 15.18
CA LEU A 190 0.56 6.57 14.97
C LEU A 190 0.16 7.81 15.77
N LEU A 191 -1.13 8.12 15.81
CA LEU A 191 -1.69 9.26 16.54
C LEU A 191 -1.87 9.00 18.05
N GLY A 192 -1.59 7.79 18.54
CA GLY A 192 -1.84 7.43 19.94
C GLY A 192 -3.33 7.38 20.29
N LEU A 193 -4.20 7.11 19.32
CA LEU A 193 -5.64 6.94 19.50
C LEU A 193 -5.97 5.48 19.76
N ASP A 194 -6.86 5.22 20.72
CA ASP A 194 -7.35 3.86 20.98
C ASP A 194 -8.11 3.30 19.75
N PRO A 195 -7.60 2.22 19.12
CA PRO A 195 -8.18 1.66 17.91
C PRO A 195 -9.29 0.63 18.19
N PHE A 196 -9.73 0.41 19.43
CA PHE A 196 -10.79 -0.58 19.73
C PHE A 196 -12.09 -0.33 18.94
N CYS A 197 -12.38 0.94 18.67
CA CYS A 197 -13.50 1.39 17.84
C CYS A 197 -13.45 0.92 16.37
N VAL A 198 -12.27 0.52 15.86
CA VAL A 198 -12.13 -0.07 14.52
C VAL A 198 -12.83 -1.43 14.43
N PHE A 199 -12.81 -2.19 15.53
CA PHE A 199 -13.42 -3.52 15.61
C PHE A 199 -14.82 -3.49 16.25
N GLN A 200 -15.06 -2.58 17.18
CA GLN A 200 -16.30 -2.56 17.96
C GLN A 200 -17.47 -1.98 17.17
N THR A 201 -18.53 -2.75 16.97
CA THR A 201 -19.82 -2.24 16.43
C THR A 201 -20.35 -1.07 17.31
N PRO A 202 -20.78 0.07 16.72
CA PRO A 202 -21.13 0.29 15.31
C PRO A 202 -19.97 0.79 14.41
N TYR A 203 -18.72 0.43 14.72
CA TYR A 203 -17.51 0.73 13.94
C TYR A 203 -17.20 2.23 13.80
N ALA A 204 -17.66 3.02 14.77
CA ALA A 204 -17.47 4.46 14.81
C ALA A 204 -16.04 4.80 15.27
N VAL A 205 -15.11 4.88 14.32
CA VAL A 205 -13.70 5.20 14.59
C VAL A 205 -13.50 6.62 15.13
N ARG A 206 -12.37 6.88 15.80
CA ARG A 206 -12.09 8.19 16.42
C ARG A 206 -11.97 9.31 15.39
N THR A 207 -11.37 9.01 14.24
CA THR A 207 -11.30 9.91 13.10
C THR A 207 -11.15 9.11 11.81
N LEU A 208 -11.72 9.66 10.73
CA LEU A 208 -11.45 9.27 9.35
C LEU A 208 -10.67 10.34 8.60
N ASP A 209 -10.55 11.54 9.18
CA ASP A 209 -9.79 12.66 8.64
C ASP A 209 -8.72 13.06 9.68
N PRO A 210 -7.58 12.38 9.70
CA PRO A 210 -6.52 12.63 10.68
C PRO A 210 -5.84 13.98 10.45
N GLY A 211 -5.83 14.53 9.23
CA GLY A 211 -5.29 15.86 8.95
C GLY A 211 -3.75 15.97 8.92
N VAL A 212 -3.26 17.18 9.18
CA VAL A 212 -1.85 17.58 9.11
C VAL A 212 -1.35 17.95 10.51
N TRP A 213 -0.21 17.39 10.93
CA TRP A 213 0.38 17.61 12.25
C TRP A 213 1.85 18.01 12.16
N PRO A 214 2.38 18.83 13.08
CA PRO A 214 3.82 18.99 13.23
C PRO A 214 4.48 17.63 13.46
N ALA A 215 5.55 17.32 12.72
CA ALA A 215 6.22 16.01 12.85
C ALA A 215 6.73 15.74 14.27
N SER A 216 7.14 16.80 14.98
CA SER A 216 7.56 16.73 16.38
C SER A 216 6.46 16.27 17.34
N GLU A 217 5.19 16.55 17.04
CA GLU A 217 4.05 16.10 17.86
C GLU A 217 3.83 14.59 17.72
N LEU A 218 4.10 14.05 16.52
CA LEU A 218 4.04 12.62 16.26
C LEU A 218 5.32 11.87 16.66
N GLY A 219 6.38 12.59 17.06
CA GLY A 219 7.68 12.00 17.36
C GLY A 219 8.46 11.53 16.13
N ILE A 220 8.21 12.11 14.96
CA ILE A 220 8.93 11.84 13.72
C ILE A 220 10.03 12.89 13.51
N GLY A 221 11.26 12.43 13.25
CA GLY A 221 12.48 13.25 13.24
C GLY A 221 12.69 14.13 12.01
N ILE A 222 11.70 14.95 11.63
CA ILE A 222 11.82 15.97 10.59
C ILE A 222 11.35 17.34 11.10
N ASP A 223 11.82 18.44 10.48
CA ASP A 223 11.43 19.81 10.84
C ASP A 223 10.01 20.19 10.36
N GLY A 224 9.46 19.38 9.47
CA GLY A 224 8.22 19.61 8.75
C GLY A 224 6.92 19.18 9.41
N PHE A 225 5.95 18.97 8.54
CA PHE A 225 4.62 18.49 8.87
C PHE A 225 4.38 17.10 8.30
N VAL A 226 3.54 16.34 8.97
CA VAL A 226 3.10 15.01 8.58
C VAL A 226 1.63 15.09 8.21
N TYR A 227 1.30 14.75 6.98
CA TYR A 227 -0.07 14.54 6.55
C TYR A 227 -0.39 13.05 6.57
N CYS A 228 -1.50 12.70 7.21
CA CYS A 228 -2.02 11.35 7.18
C CYS A 228 -3.20 11.30 6.20
N PHE A 229 -3.21 10.34 5.28
CA PHE A 229 -4.36 10.18 4.38
C PHE A 229 -5.65 9.91 5.17
N PRO A 230 -6.77 10.50 4.73
CA PRO A 230 -8.08 10.16 5.27
C PRO A 230 -8.50 8.76 4.85
N GLY A 231 -9.22 8.08 5.73
CA GLY A 231 -9.90 6.82 5.44
C GLY A 231 -11.39 7.04 5.14
N ARG A 232 -12.08 6.00 4.69
CA ARG A 232 -13.54 6.03 4.49
C ARG A 232 -14.31 5.30 5.58
N ALA A 233 -13.71 4.24 6.14
CA ALA A 233 -14.35 3.38 7.12
C ALA A 233 -13.32 2.77 8.08
N ASN A 234 -13.81 1.96 9.02
CA ASN A 234 -12.97 1.24 9.98
C ASN A 234 -11.93 0.32 9.30
N TYR A 235 -12.33 -0.42 8.26
CA TYR A 235 -11.43 -1.30 7.51
C TYR A 235 -11.04 -0.76 6.13
N LEU A 236 -11.46 0.45 5.77
CA LEU A 236 -11.05 1.12 4.53
C LEU A 236 -10.30 2.41 4.87
N GLY A 237 -8.97 2.32 4.94
CA GLY A 237 -8.12 3.42 5.36
C GLY A 237 -7.55 4.25 4.23
N GLY A 238 -6.56 5.07 4.58
CA GLY A 238 -5.94 6.03 3.67
C GLY A 238 -4.99 5.40 2.66
N ASP A 239 -4.52 4.19 2.92
CA ASP A 239 -3.82 3.33 1.95
C ASP A 239 -4.66 3.09 0.68
N ILE A 240 -5.94 2.76 0.84
CA ILE A 240 -6.84 2.52 -0.30
C ILE A 240 -7.20 3.81 -1.02
N ILE A 241 -7.45 4.90 -0.28
CA ILE A 241 -7.72 6.20 -0.89
C ILE A 241 -6.50 6.69 -1.69
N SER A 242 -5.31 6.51 -1.13
CA SER A 242 -4.04 6.74 -1.83
C SER A 242 -3.93 5.88 -3.09
N GLY A 243 -4.28 4.59 -2.99
CA GLY A 243 -4.29 3.67 -4.12
C GLY A 243 -5.24 4.06 -5.26
N VAL A 244 -6.43 4.57 -4.94
CA VAL A 244 -7.40 5.10 -5.93
C VAL A 244 -6.81 6.30 -6.68
N ILE A 245 -6.11 7.20 -5.99
CA ILE A 245 -5.38 8.32 -6.61
C ILE A 245 -4.24 7.81 -7.49
N ALA A 246 -3.48 6.83 -7.01
CA ALA A 246 -2.37 6.23 -7.75
C ALA A 246 -2.85 5.61 -9.07
N ALA A 247 -3.95 4.87 -9.04
CA ALA A 247 -4.56 4.22 -10.20
C ALA A 247 -5.31 5.18 -11.13
N GLY A 248 -5.65 6.39 -10.65
CA GLY A 248 -6.38 7.41 -11.38
C GLY A 248 -7.83 7.03 -11.66
N ILE A 249 -8.43 6.15 -10.86
CA ILE A 249 -9.77 5.57 -11.11
C ILE A 249 -10.84 6.67 -11.14
N ALA A 250 -10.76 7.60 -10.20
CA ALA A 250 -11.70 8.71 -10.07
C ALA A 250 -11.59 9.77 -11.19
N ASP A 251 -10.70 9.61 -12.16
CA ASP A 251 -10.59 10.46 -13.35
C ASP A 251 -11.10 9.77 -14.63
N ARG A 252 -11.47 8.48 -14.54
CA ARG A 252 -11.85 7.66 -15.70
C ARG A 252 -13.36 7.66 -15.93
N GLU A 253 -13.74 7.47 -17.20
CA GLU A 253 -15.12 7.18 -17.61
C GLU A 253 -15.47 5.70 -17.45
N GLY A 254 -14.57 4.82 -17.91
CA GLY A 254 -14.77 3.37 -17.84
C GLY A 254 -14.73 2.85 -16.40
N ILE A 255 -15.53 1.81 -16.15
CA ILE A 255 -15.58 1.15 -14.85
C ILE A 255 -14.24 0.46 -14.59
N SER A 256 -13.69 0.73 -13.42
CA SER A 256 -12.49 0.09 -12.92
C SER A 256 -12.83 -0.75 -11.70
N VAL A 257 -12.20 -1.92 -11.60
CA VAL A 257 -12.14 -2.71 -10.37
C VAL A 257 -10.73 -2.56 -9.81
N PHE A 258 -10.62 -2.25 -8.53
CA PHE A 258 -9.35 -2.15 -7.81
C PHE A 258 -9.41 -3.05 -6.59
N LEU A 259 -8.60 -4.10 -6.61
CA LEU A 259 -8.49 -5.07 -5.54
C LEU A 259 -7.09 -4.95 -4.95
N ASP A 260 -6.98 -4.49 -3.70
CA ASP A 260 -5.74 -4.58 -2.94
C ASP A 260 -5.72 -5.92 -2.20
N ILE A 261 -4.71 -6.74 -2.51
CA ILE A 261 -4.52 -8.04 -1.88
C ILE A 261 -3.35 -7.90 -0.91
N GLY A 262 -3.68 -7.78 0.37
CA GLY A 262 -2.76 -7.81 1.50
C GLY A 262 -3.28 -8.72 2.61
N THR A 263 -3.04 -8.34 3.87
CA THR A 263 -3.56 -9.06 5.05
C THR A 263 -5.09 -9.05 5.04
N ASN A 264 -5.66 -7.95 4.57
CA ASN A 264 -7.07 -7.79 4.26
C ASN A 264 -7.24 -7.79 2.74
N GLY A 265 -8.47 -8.04 2.29
CA GLY A 265 -8.85 -7.76 0.91
C GLY A 265 -9.72 -6.51 0.89
N GLU A 266 -9.20 -5.45 0.29
CA GLU A 266 -9.91 -4.20 0.07
C GLU A 266 -10.25 -4.05 -1.41
N LEU A 267 -11.48 -3.62 -1.69
CA LEU A 267 -12.02 -3.56 -3.03
C LEU A 267 -12.67 -2.21 -3.27
N VAL A 268 -12.42 -1.63 -4.44
CA VAL A 268 -13.10 -0.43 -4.95
C VAL A 268 -13.56 -0.72 -6.38
N ILE A 269 -14.83 -0.48 -6.68
CA ILE A 269 -15.40 -0.56 -8.03
C ILE A 269 -16.02 0.77 -8.38
N GLY A 270 -15.77 1.28 -9.58
CA GLY A 270 -16.42 2.47 -10.08
C GLY A 270 -15.56 3.26 -11.05
N ASN A 271 -15.83 4.56 -11.13
CA ASN A 271 -15.22 5.48 -12.07
C ASN A 271 -15.22 6.91 -11.47
N ARG A 272 -15.16 7.95 -12.30
CA ARG A 272 -15.22 9.34 -11.83
C ARG A 272 -16.58 9.78 -11.28
N ASP A 273 -17.66 9.10 -11.64
CA ASP A 273 -19.03 9.49 -11.31
C ASP A 273 -19.49 8.84 -9.99
N PHE A 274 -19.04 7.62 -9.70
CA PHE A 274 -19.33 6.91 -8.46
C PHE A 274 -18.19 5.97 -8.07
N LEU A 275 -18.06 5.71 -6.77
CA LEU A 275 -17.21 4.67 -6.24
C LEU A 275 -18.00 3.87 -5.20
N ILE A 276 -17.88 2.56 -5.24
CA ILE A 276 -18.33 1.68 -4.16
C ILE A 276 -17.11 0.91 -3.66
N ALA A 277 -16.96 0.83 -2.35
CA ALA A 277 -15.81 0.22 -1.70
C ALA A 277 -16.25 -0.77 -0.63
N GLY A 278 -15.41 -1.76 -0.35
CA GLY A 278 -15.62 -2.72 0.71
C GLY A 278 -14.29 -3.29 1.19
N ALA A 279 -14.28 -3.77 2.44
CA ALA A 279 -13.12 -4.43 3.02
C ALA A 279 -13.58 -5.71 3.71
N GLY A 280 -12.92 -6.82 3.39
CA GLY A 280 -13.25 -8.14 3.90
C GLY A 280 -12.01 -8.96 4.22
N ALA A 281 -12.21 -10.04 4.96
CA ALA A 281 -11.14 -10.99 5.23
C ALA A 281 -10.84 -11.80 3.96
N ALA A 282 -9.79 -11.43 3.23
CA ALA A 282 -9.21 -12.30 2.21
C ALA A 282 -8.43 -13.45 2.87
N GLY A 283 -7.89 -13.27 4.08
CA GLY A 283 -7.13 -14.30 4.78
C GLY A 283 -5.65 -14.36 4.35
N PRO A 284 -4.75 -14.79 5.25
CA PRO A 284 -3.32 -14.57 5.14
C PRO A 284 -2.57 -15.63 4.31
N ALA A 285 -3.26 -16.50 3.55
CA ALA A 285 -2.62 -17.65 2.88
C ALA A 285 -1.52 -17.27 1.87
N LEU A 286 -1.55 -16.01 1.41
CA LEU A 286 -0.52 -15.42 0.55
C LEU A 286 0.60 -14.75 1.35
N GLU A 287 0.38 -14.42 2.62
CA GLU A 287 1.36 -13.84 3.53
C GLU A 287 2.25 -14.93 4.14
N GLY A 288 3.56 -14.80 3.96
CA GLY A 288 4.52 -15.78 4.50
C GLY A 288 4.35 -15.95 6.01
N GLY A 289 4.23 -17.20 6.46
CA GLY A 289 4.01 -17.57 7.87
C GLY A 289 2.77 -18.43 8.11
N VAL A 290 1.77 -18.39 7.21
CA VAL A 290 0.56 -19.24 7.33
C VAL A 290 0.71 -20.56 6.61
N VAL A 291 1.40 -20.54 5.46
CA VAL A 291 1.87 -21.74 4.78
C VAL A 291 3.08 -22.29 5.50
N ARG A 292 3.13 -23.61 5.75
CA ARG A 292 4.19 -24.27 6.54
C ARG A 292 5.61 -23.97 6.06
N THR A 293 5.85 -24.00 4.76
CA THR A 293 7.13 -23.66 4.11
C THR A 293 7.11 -22.28 3.44
N GLY A 294 6.07 -21.49 3.73
CA GLY A 294 5.90 -20.14 3.22
C GLY A 294 6.88 -19.16 3.82
N MET A 295 7.47 -18.31 2.99
CA MET A 295 8.36 -17.23 3.42
C MET A 295 8.13 -15.98 2.58
N ARG A 296 8.72 -14.85 2.99
CA ARG A 296 8.65 -13.60 2.23
C ARG A 296 9.52 -13.67 0.97
N ALA A 297 9.32 -12.72 0.07
CA ALA A 297 10.16 -12.53 -1.11
C ALA A 297 11.56 -12.00 -0.71
N GLU A 298 12.40 -12.89 -0.22
CA GLU A 298 13.77 -12.65 0.24
C GLU A 298 14.73 -13.67 -0.41
N PRO A 299 16.06 -13.47 -0.37
CA PRO A 299 17.02 -14.43 -0.91
C PRO A 299 16.75 -15.88 -0.45
N GLY A 300 16.69 -16.80 -1.41
CA GLY A 300 16.37 -18.21 -1.21
C GLY A 300 14.87 -18.55 -1.18
N ALA A 301 13.97 -17.57 -1.31
CA ALA A 301 12.55 -17.83 -1.52
C ALA A 301 12.29 -18.27 -2.97
N VAL A 302 11.53 -19.35 -3.14
CA VAL A 302 11.03 -19.78 -4.44
C VAL A 302 9.96 -18.79 -4.91
N ASP A 303 10.20 -18.11 -6.03
CA ASP A 303 9.33 -17.08 -6.60
C ASP A 303 8.71 -17.48 -7.94
N ARG A 304 9.24 -18.52 -8.59
CA ARG A 304 8.66 -19.12 -9.81
C ARG A 304 8.75 -20.62 -9.78
N VAL A 305 7.69 -21.26 -10.29
CA VAL A 305 7.61 -22.72 -10.42
C VAL A 305 7.10 -23.09 -11.80
N GLU A 306 7.74 -24.05 -12.44
CA GLU A 306 7.34 -24.59 -13.72
C GLU A 306 7.39 -26.12 -13.71
N ILE A 307 6.34 -26.79 -14.19
CA ILE A 307 6.37 -28.24 -14.39
C ILE A 307 6.53 -28.51 -15.88
N ARG A 308 7.62 -29.19 -16.26
CA ARG A 308 7.87 -29.64 -17.64
C ARG A 308 8.24 -31.11 -17.65
N GLU A 309 7.58 -31.89 -18.50
CA GLU A 309 7.86 -33.32 -18.67
C GLU A 309 7.81 -34.12 -17.36
N GLY A 310 6.95 -33.70 -16.42
CA GLY A 310 6.81 -34.33 -15.10
C GLY A 310 7.82 -33.86 -14.04
N GLU A 311 8.76 -32.97 -14.39
CA GLU A 311 9.77 -32.44 -13.47
C GLU A 311 9.43 -31.01 -13.01
N ILE A 312 9.59 -30.76 -11.71
CA ILE A 312 9.46 -29.41 -11.13
C ILE A 312 10.77 -28.66 -11.32
N ARG A 313 10.69 -27.47 -11.94
CA ARG A 313 11.77 -26.49 -12.04
C ARG A 313 11.40 -25.27 -11.23
N ILE A 314 12.34 -24.76 -10.44
CA ILE A 314 12.15 -23.60 -9.57
C ILE A 314 13.18 -22.51 -9.89
N HIS A 315 12.79 -21.28 -9.63
CA HIS A 315 13.70 -20.15 -9.50
C HIS A 315 13.61 -19.62 -8.06
N THR A 316 14.72 -19.12 -7.55
CA THR A 316 14.81 -18.52 -6.22
C THR A 316 15.33 -17.09 -6.32
N ILE A 317 14.85 -16.22 -5.45
CA ILE A 317 15.35 -14.86 -5.36
C ILE A 317 16.84 -14.88 -4.99
N SER A 318 17.63 -14.07 -5.69
CA SER A 318 19.09 -14.00 -5.59
C SER A 318 19.85 -15.28 -5.96
N GLU A 319 19.19 -16.24 -6.61
CA GLU A 319 19.78 -17.54 -7.01
C GLU A 319 20.38 -18.34 -5.82
N GLU A 320 19.89 -18.10 -4.60
CA GLU A 320 20.31 -18.84 -3.41
C GLU A 320 19.58 -20.20 -3.29
N PRO A 321 20.12 -21.17 -2.53
CA PRO A 321 19.43 -22.43 -2.25
C PRO A 321 18.02 -22.21 -1.69
N PRO A 322 17.02 -23.02 -2.11
CA PRO A 322 15.64 -22.82 -1.69
C PRO A 322 15.47 -23.06 -0.20
N ARG A 323 14.84 -22.11 0.50
CA ARG A 323 14.57 -22.17 1.95
C ARG A 323 13.08 -22.16 2.27
N GLY A 324 12.25 -21.83 1.30
CA GLY A 324 10.80 -21.71 1.40
C GLY A 324 10.22 -21.16 0.10
N ILE A 325 8.93 -20.86 0.08
CA ILE A 325 8.20 -20.36 -1.08
C ILE A 325 7.51 -19.04 -0.78
N CYS A 326 7.60 -18.06 -1.68
CA CYS A 326 6.89 -16.78 -1.53
C CYS A 326 5.56 -16.75 -2.29
N GLY A 327 4.74 -15.73 -2.08
CA GLY A 327 3.38 -15.65 -2.66
C GLY A 327 3.31 -15.86 -4.18
N SER A 328 4.26 -15.32 -4.96
CA SER A 328 4.30 -15.58 -6.41
C SER A 328 4.63 -17.03 -6.74
N GLY A 329 5.55 -17.64 -5.99
CA GLY A 329 5.90 -19.05 -6.11
C GLY A 329 4.72 -19.96 -5.74
N ILE A 330 3.94 -19.62 -4.72
CA ILE A 330 2.73 -20.36 -4.32
C ILE A 330 1.73 -20.38 -5.47
N VAL A 331 1.43 -19.21 -6.05
CA VAL A 331 0.46 -19.09 -7.16
C VAL A 331 0.96 -19.85 -8.39
N ASP A 332 2.24 -19.75 -8.73
CA ASP A 332 2.85 -20.52 -9.82
C ASP A 332 2.79 -22.03 -9.56
N LEU A 333 3.13 -22.48 -8.34
CA LEU A 333 3.07 -23.90 -7.97
C LEU A 333 1.65 -24.43 -8.16
N LEU A 334 0.64 -23.77 -7.59
CA LEU A 334 -0.75 -24.21 -7.69
C LEU A 334 -1.25 -24.21 -9.13
N ALA A 335 -0.89 -23.19 -9.92
CA ALA A 335 -1.21 -23.14 -11.34
C ALA A 335 -0.61 -24.34 -12.08
N GLN A 336 0.67 -24.65 -11.85
CA GLN A 336 1.33 -25.77 -12.52
C GLN A 336 0.78 -27.12 -12.07
N LEU A 337 0.47 -27.31 -10.79
CA LEU A 337 -0.15 -28.55 -10.30
C LEU A 337 -1.51 -28.78 -10.98
N PHE A 338 -2.32 -27.73 -11.07
CA PHE A 338 -3.62 -27.80 -11.73
C PHE A 338 -3.48 -28.10 -13.24
N LEU A 339 -2.66 -27.31 -13.94
CA LEU A 339 -2.50 -27.42 -15.39
C LEU A 339 -1.85 -28.73 -15.87
N ASN A 340 -1.14 -29.44 -14.98
CA ASN A 340 -0.55 -30.75 -15.26
C ASN A 340 -1.34 -31.93 -14.64
N GLY A 341 -2.54 -31.68 -14.10
CA GLY A 341 -3.41 -32.73 -13.54
C GLY A 341 -2.89 -33.37 -12.24
N TRP A 342 -1.95 -32.71 -11.55
CA TRP A 342 -1.44 -33.13 -10.23
C TRP A 342 -2.38 -32.67 -9.10
N MET A 343 -3.24 -31.70 -9.39
CA MET A 343 -4.28 -31.19 -8.52
C MET A 343 -5.60 -31.12 -9.30
N ASP A 344 -6.70 -31.54 -8.68
CA ASP A 344 -8.03 -31.44 -9.29
C ASP A 344 -8.64 -30.04 -9.13
N PHE A 345 -9.79 -29.81 -9.75
CA PHE A 345 -10.50 -28.51 -9.70
C PHE A 345 -11.01 -28.14 -8.30
N ARG A 346 -11.02 -29.05 -7.33
CA ARG A 346 -11.37 -28.78 -5.92
C ARG A 346 -10.13 -28.48 -5.07
N GLY A 347 -8.95 -28.41 -5.70
CA GLY A 347 -7.69 -28.22 -5.01
C GLY A 347 -7.12 -29.47 -4.38
N LYS A 348 -7.62 -30.66 -4.68
CA LYS A 348 -7.12 -31.90 -4.09
C LYS A 348 -5.97 -32.47 -4.89
N LEU A 349 -4.85 -32.75 -4.21
CA LEU A 349 -3.70 -33.43 -4.81
C LEU A 349 -4.10 -34.84 -5.24
N VAL A 350 -3.72 -35.20 -6.46
CA VAL A 350 -4.03 -36.50 -7.06
C VAL A 350 -2.92 -37.49 -6.73
N GLU A 351 -3.16 -38.39 -5.78
CA GLU A 351 -2.19 -39.44 -5.43
C GLU A 351 -1.81 -40.28 -6.68
N GLY A 352 -0.51 -40.46 -6.91
CA GLY A 352 0.02 -41.21 -8.06
C GLY A 352 0.16 -40.41 -9.36
N ALA A 353 -0.27 -39.14 -9.43
CA ALA A 353 -0.05 -38.31 -10.61
C ALA A 353 1.44 -37.94 -10.83
N SER A 354 2.24 -37.98 -9.77
CA SER A 354 3.68 -37.76 -9.83
C SER A 354 4.40 -38.39 -8.63
N PRO A 355 5.67 -38.84 -8.78
CA PRO A 355 6.50 -39.25 -7.65
C PRO A 355 6.72 -38.15 -6.61
N ARG A 356 6.53 -36.88 -6.98
CA ARG A 356 6.63 -35.72 -6.08
C ARG A 356 5.43 -35.54 -5.16
N ILE A 357 4.29 -36.19 -5.48
CA ILE A 357 3.11 -36.20 -4.62
C ILE A 357 3.28 -37.34 -3.64
N CYS A 358 3.40 -36.99 -2.36
CA CYS A 358 3.69 -37.93 -1.29
C CYS A 358 2.85 -37.63 -0.05
N ARG A 359 3.09 -38.39 1.03
CA ARG A 359 2.54 -38.07 2.34
C ARG A 359 3.62 -37.46 3.21
N TYR A 360 3.37 -36.25 3.69
CA TYR A 360 4.21 -35.54 4.64
C TYR A 360 3.41 -35.32 5.92
N GLU A 361 3.93 -35.78 7.07
CA GLU A 361 3.24 -35.71 8.36
C GLU A 361 1.78 -36.25 8.37
N GLY A 362 1.49 -37.21 7.49
CA GLY A 362 0.19 -37.88 7.43
C GLY A 362 -0.83 -37.26 6.47
N GLU A 363 -0.53 -36.11 5.87
CA GLU A 363 -1.36 -35.45 4.84
C GLU A 363 -0.72 -35.53 3.44
N PRO A 364 -1.52 -35.51 2.36
CA PRO A 364 -1.00 -35.36 1.00
C PRO A 364 -0.21 -34.05 0.86
N ALA A 365 0.93 -34.10 0.19
CA ALA A 365 1.78 -32.94 -0.08
C ALA A 365 2.51 -33.11 -1.41
N VAL A 366 2.97 -31.99 -1.98
CA VAL A 366 3.94 -31.99 -3.07
C VAL A 366 5.30 -31.53 -2.54
N GLU A 367 6.34 -32.33 -2.81
CA GLU A 367 7.72 -31.89 -2.60
C GLU A 367 8.15 -31.04 -3.81
N TYR A 368 8.17 -29.71 -3.64
CA TYR A 368 8.51 -28.77 -4.73
C TYR A 368 10.02 -28.45 -4.80
N ALA A 369 10.74 -28.69 -3.71
CA ALA A 369 12.20 -28.70 -3.67
C ALA A 369 12.67 -29.70 -2.60
N PRO A 370 13.94 -30.16 -2.62
CA PRO A 370 14.42 -31.14 -1.65
C PRO A 370 14.14 -30.74 -0.20
N GLY A 371 13.29 -31.51 0.50
CA GLY A 371 12.89 -31.24 1.89
C GLY A 371 11.90 -30.10 2.10
N LEU A 372 11.39 -29.48 1.02
CA LEU A 372 10.36 -28.44 1.08
C LEU A 372 9.05 -28.95 0.48
N PHE A 373 8.03 -28.98 1.32
CA PHE A 373 6.72 -29.53 1.02
C PHE A 373 5.64 -28.45 1.03
N PHE A 374 4.69 -28.56 0.11
CA PHE A 374 3.45 -27.78 0.12
C PHE A 374 2.28 -28.75 0.36
N CYS A 375 1.60 -28.59 1.49
CA CYS A 375 0.67 -29.59 2.02
C CYS A 375 -0.77 -29.31 1.57
N GLN A 376 -1.64 -30.31 1.61
CA GLN A 376 -3.05 -30.16 1.24
C GLN A 376 -3.75 -29.05 2.05
N ASN A 377 -3.45 -28.91 3.34
CA ASN A 377 -4.00 -27.82 4.15
C ASN A 377 -3.55 -26.43 3.66
N ASP A 378 -2.30 -26.29 3.19
CA ASP A 378 -1.80 -25.03 2.63
C ASP A 378 -2.58 -24.66 1.34
N ILE A 379 -2.91 -25.65 0.50
CA ILE A 379 -3.75 -25.48 -0.69
C ILE A 379 -5.17 -25.06 -0.30
N ASP A 380 -5.75 -25.71 0.71
CA ASP A 380 -7.10 -25.43 1.17
C ASP A 380 -7.22 -23.99 1.73
N GLU A 381 -6.21 -23.50 2.44
CA GLU A 381 -6.16 -22.10 2.90
C GLU A 381 -6.03 -21.11 1.73
N PHE A 382 -5.17 -21.39 0.74
CA PHE A 382 -5.09 -20.55 -0.46
C PHE A 382 -6.43 -20.44 -1.18
N ILE A 383 -7.14 -21.57 -1.35
CA ILE A 383 -8.43 -21.60 -2.06
C ILE A 383 -9.47 -20.79 -1.31
N LYS A 384 -9.52 -20.86 0.03
CA LYS A 384 -10.40 -19.98 0.83
C LYS A 384 -10.09 -18.51 0.58
N THR A 385 -8.81 -18.14 0.54
CA THR A 385 -8.40 -16.76 0.31
C THR A 385 -8.80 -16.24 -1.05
N LYS A 386 -8.50 -17.01 -2.09
CA LYS A 386 -8.90 -16.69 -3.46
C LYS A 386 -10.43 -16.66 -3.63
N ALA A 387 -11.16 -17.56 -2.98
CA ALA A 387 -12.62 -17.59 -3.01
C ALA A 387 -13.24 -16.36 -2.35
N ALA A 388 -12.69 -15.90 -1.22
CA ALA A 388 -13.13 -14.68 -0.54
C ALA A 388 -12.97 -13.46 -1.44
N ALA A 389 -11.79 -13.28 -2.06
CA ALA A 389 -11.52 -12.18 -2.96
C ALA A 389 -12.45 -12.17 -4.19
N GLY A 390 -12.62 -13.32 -4.85
CA GLY A 390 -13.53 -13.45 -5.99
C GLY A 390 -14.99 -13.15 -5.62
N THR A 391 -15.43 -13.62 -4.45
CA THR A 391 -16.80 -13.38 -3.95
C THR A 391 -17.05 -11.91 -3.65
N MET A 392 -16.08 -11.19 -3.07
CA MET A 392 -16.20 -9.74 -2.84
C MET A 392 -16.41 -8.98 -4.16
N VAL A 393 -15.62 -9.33 -5.18
CA VAL A 393 -15.74 -8.73 -6.52
C VAL A 393 -17.11 -9.02 -7.13
N GLU A 394 -17.52 -10.28 -7.15
CA GLU A 394 -18.81 -10.69 -7.72
C GLU A 394 -19.99 -10.07 -7.00
N TYR A 395 -19.96 -10.03 -5.68
CA TYR A 395 -21.01 -9.41 -4.89
C TYR A 395 -21.14 -7.92 -5.19
N MET A 396 -20.02 -7.17 -5.20
CA MET A 396 -20.06 -5.73 -5.49
C MET A 396 -20.47 -5.43 -6.93
N MET A 397 -20.06 -6.26 -7.89
CA MET A 397 -20.53 -6.13 -9.28
C MET A 397 -22.03 -6.43 -9.39
N GLY A 398 -22.52 -7.43 -8.65
CA GLY A 398 -23.94 -7.77 -8.56
C GLY A 398 -24.79 -6.61 -7.98
N LEU A 399 -24.29 -5.92 -6.94
CA LEU A 399 -24.94 -4.73 -6.38
C LEU A 399 -25.09 -3.60 -7.41
N LEU A 400 -24.13 -3.46 -8.32
CA LEU A 400 -24.15 -2.47 -9.39
C LEU A 400 -24.91 -2.94 -10.64
N GLY A 401 -25.29 -4.22 -10.71
CA GLY A 401 -25.91 -4.81 -11.90
C GLY A 401 -24.97 -4.89 -13.10
N ILE A 402 -23.66 -4.98 -12.87
CA ILE A 402 -22.64 -5.04 -13.93
C ILE A 402 -21.98 -6.42 -13.99
N THR A 403 -21.35 -6.70 -15.12
CA THR A 403 -20.61 -7.93 -15.40
C THR A 403 -19.14 -7.63 -15.66
N LEU A 404 -18.31 -8.68 -15.76
CA LEU A 404 -16.88 -8.52 -16.02
C LEU A 404 -16.61 -7.90 -17.40
N GLU A 405 -17.54 -8.07 -18.34
CA GLU A 405 -17.44 -7.50 -19.69
C GLU A 405 -17.46 -5.97 -19.65
N ASP A 406 -18.21 -5.39 -18.69
CA ASP A 406 -18.35 -3.95 -18.47
C ASP A 406 -17.10 -3.31 -17.83
N VAL A 407 -16.20 -4.10 -17.23
CA VAL A 407 -15.04 -3.62 -16.47
C VAL A 407 -13.88 -3.25 -17.39
N ASP A 408 -13.73 -1.97 -17.74
CA ASP A 408 -12.63 -1.46 -18.59
C ASP A 408 -11.25 -1.87 -18.05
N ARG A 409 -10.99 -1.70 -16.75
CA ARG A 409 -9.69 -2.03 -16.13
C ARG A 409 -9.85 -2.77 -14.81
N PHE A 410 -9.02 -3.78 -14.62
CA PHE A 410 -8.93 -4.53 -13.38
C PHE A 410 -7.54 -4.36 -12.77
N TYR A 411 -7.45 -3.66 -11.66
CA TYR A 411 -6.23 -3.38 -10.93
C TYR A 411 -6.09 -4.37 -9.78
N VAL A 412 -4.94 -5.04 -9.69
CA VAL A 412 -4.58 -5.87 -8.53
C VAL A 412 -3.36 -5.27 -7.86
N ALA A 413 -3.59 -4.57 -6.77
CA ALA A 413 -2.55 -3.91 -5.98
C ALA A 413 -2.06 -4.81 -4.83
N GLY A 414 -1.15 -4.27 -4.03
CA GLY A 414 -0.59 -4.92 -2.86
C GLY A 414 0.74 -5.63 -3.14
N ALA A 415 1.43 -6.02 -2.07
CA ALA A 415 2.73 -6.66 -2.15
C ALA A 415 2.70 -7.96 -3.00
N PHE A 416 1.55 -8.65 -3.03
CA PHE A 416 1.36 -9.88 -3.79
C PHE A 416 1.04 -9.61 -5.27
N GLY A 417 0.22 -8.60 -5.57
CA GLY A 417 -0.20 -8.30 -6.95
C GLY A 417 0.97 -7.99 -7.89
N THR A 418 2.09 -7.47 -7.38
CA THR A 418 3.21 -6.99 -8.22
C THR A 418 3.98 -8.10 -8.95
N HIS A 419 4.16 -9.26 -8.31
CA HIS A 419 5.11 -10.28 -8.78
C HIS A 419 4.45 -11.59 -9.22
N ILE A 420 3.12 -11.69 -9.09
CA ILE A 420 2.36 -12.85 -9.54
C ILE A 420 2.23 -12.81 -11.07
N SER A 421 2.50 -13.94 -11.72
CA SER A 421 2.23 -14.14 -13.13
C SER A 421 0.73 -13.98 -13.41
N LYS A 422 0.37 -13.12 -14.38
CA LYS A 422 -1.03 -12.97 -14.81
C LYS A 422 -1.64 -14.31 -15.21
N GLU A 423 -0.89 -15.12 -15.96
CA GLU A 423 -1.37 -16.42 -16.42
C GLU A 423 -1.57 -17.40 -15.27
N SER A 424 -0.65 -17.44 -14.30
CA SER A 424 -0.79 -18.29 -13.11
C SER A 424 -1.97 -17.83 -12.24
N GLY A 425 -2.12 -16.52 -12.04
CA GLY A 425 -3.25 -15.94 -11.31
C GLY A 425 -4.60 -16.22 -11.96
N ILE A 426 -4.69 -16.16 -13.30
CA ILE A 426 -5.89 -16.56 -14.04
C ILE A 426 -6.13 -18.08 -13.94
N ALA A 427 -5.08 -18.90 -14.09
CA ALA A 427 -5.18 -20.36 -14.02
C ALA A 427 -5.70 -20.85 -12.67
N VAL A 428 -5.31 -20.20 -11.57
CA VAL A 428 -5.83 -20.52 -10.24
C VAL A 428 -7.11 -19.78 -9.89
N GLY A 429 -7.62 -18.91 -10.77
CA GLY A 429 -8.82 -18.09 -10.58
C GLY A 429 -8.70 -17.02 -9.49
N LEU A 430 -7.48 -16.55 -9.22
CA LEU A 430 -7.23 -15.36 -8.41
C LEU A 430 -7.56 -14.09 -9.21
N TYR A 431 -7.31 -14.12 -10.52
CA TYR A 431 -7.61 -13.03 -11.45
C TYR A 431 -8.70 -13.43 -12.43
N PRO A 432 -9.56 -12.49 -12.86
CA PRO A 432 -10.53 -12.77 -13.91
C PRO A 432 -9.82 -13.10 -15.23
N ASP A 433 -10.36 -14.05 -15.99
CA ASP A 433 -9.90 -14.29 -17.36
C ASP A 433 -10.43 -13.19 -18.29
N MET A 434 -9.59 -12.19 -18.52
CA MET A 434 -9.88 -11.04 -19.38
C MET A 434 -8.67 -10.69 -20.25
N ASP A 435 -8.79 -9.65 -21.07
CA ASP A 435 -7.65 -9.12 -21.82
C ASP A 435 -6.52 -8.72 -20.86
N ARG A 436 -5.33 -9.27 -21.09
CA ARG A 436 -4.14 -9.07 -20.23
C ARG A 436 -3.71 -7.61 -20.19
N SER A 437 -4.05 -6.80 -21.18
CA SER A 437 -3.78 -5.35 -21.20
C SER A 437 -4.70 -4.55 -20.27
N ARG A 438 -5.89 -5.10 -19.96
CA ARG A 438 -6.87 -4.51 -19.02
C ARG A 438 -6.61 -4.94 -17.56
N LEU A 439 -5.89 -6.04 -17.35
CA LEU A 439 -5.41 -6.48 -16.04
C LEU A 439 -4.10 -5.77 -15.68
N ILE A 440 -4.13 -4.88 -14.69
CA ILE A 440 -3.02 -3.99 -14.32
C ILE A 440 -2.52 -4.39 -12.93
N LEU A 441 -1.20 -4.54 -12.79
CA LEU A 441 -0.53 -4.90 -11.54
C LEU A 441 0.33 -3.70 -11.10
N PRO A 442 -0.25 -2.66 -10.47
CA PRO A 442 0.42 -1.39 -10.23
C PRO A 442 1.41 -1.41 -9.04
N GLY A 443 1.48 -2.50 -8.29
CA GLY A 443 2.35 -2.66 -7.14
C GLY A 443 1.87 -1.92 -5.88
N ASN A 444 2.79 -1.30 -5.14
CA ASN A 444 2.45 -0.55 -3.92
C ASN A 444 1.80 0.79 -4.26
N THR A 445 0.48 0.75 -4.46
CA THR A 445 -0.32 1.94 -4.79
C THR A 445 -0.51 2.89 -3.61
N SER A 446 -0.47 2.39 -2.37
CA SER A 446 -0.49 3.21 -1.15
C SER A 446 0.69 4.20 -1.14
N LEU A 447 1.91 3.73 -1.41
CA LEU A 447 3.10 4.57 -1.49
C LEU A 447 3.10 5.48 -2.72
N GLU A 448 2.65 4.98 -3.87
CA GLU A 448 2.63 5.75 -5.11
C GLU A 448 1.62 6.90 -5.07
N GLY A 449 0.44 6.70 -4.50
CA GLY A 449 -0.54 7.76 -4.29
C GLY A 449 -0.04 8.81 -3.30
N ALA A 450 0.69 8.38 -2.27
CA ALA A 450 1.32 9.27 -1.30
C ALA A 450 2.42 10.13 -1.95
N ALA A 451 3.21 9.55 -2.86
CA ALA A 451 4.19 10.29 -3.65
C ALA A 451 3.52 11.32 -4.57
N LYS A 452 2.43 10.95 -5.26
CA LYS A 452 1.68 11.88 -6.12
C LYS A 452 1.11 13.05 -5.33
N LEU A 453 0.45 12.77 -4.21
CA LEU A 453 -0.14 13.81 -3.37
C LEU A 453 0.93 14.72 -2.77
N LEU A 454 2.08 14.19 -2.34
CA LEU A 454 3.23 14.97 -1.89
C LEU A 454 3.72 15.98 -2.95
N LEU A 455 3.77 15.55 -4.21
CA LEU A 455 4.22 16.37 -5.35
C LEU A 455 3.17 17.36 -5.86
N ASP A 456 1.88 17.13 -5.59
CA ASP A 456 0.78 17.97 -6.04
C ASP A 456 -0.30 18.15 -4.96
N LEU A 457 -0.26 19.30 -4.29
CA LEU A 457 -1.20 19.69 -3.24
C LEU A 457 -2.64 19.80 -3.76
N SER A 458 -2.86 20.01 -5.07
CA SER A 458 -4.21 20.08 -5.63
C SER A 458 -4.97 18.75 -5.51
N LEU A 459 -4.24 17.63 -5.38
CA LEU A 459 -4.83 16.32 -5.14
C LEU A 459 -5.51 16.22 -3.77
N LEU A 460 -5.21 17.11 -2.80
CA LEU A 460 -5.95 17.14 -1.53
C LEU A 460 -7.45 17.38 -1.75
N ARG A 461 -7.80 18.25 -2.72
CA ARG A 461 -9.20 18.48 -3.10
C ARG A 461 -9.80 17.24 -3.77
N LYS A 462 -9.01 16.54 -4.60
CA LYS A 462 -9.43 15.30 -5.25
C LYS A 462 -9.68 14.19 -4.24
N THR A 463 -8.86 14.08 -3.19
CA THR A 463 -9.07 13.17 -2.07
C THR A 463 -10.44 13.40 -1.42
N GLY A 464 -10.80 14.66 -1.17
CA GLY A 464 -12.14 15.00 -0.66
C GLY A 464 -13.27 14.57 -1.61
N GLN A 465 -13.12 14.83 -2.91
CA GLN A 465 -14.11 14.42 -3.92
C GLN A 465 -14.27 12.89 -4.00
N ILE A 466 -13.17 12.14 -3.92
CA ILE A 466 -13.19 10.67 -3.89
C ILE A 466 -13.99 10.18 -2.69
N LEU A 467 -13.79 10.77 -1.51
CA LEU A 467 -14.52 10.38 -0.31
C LEU A 467 -16.01 10.72 -0.39
N GLU A 468 -16.35 11.86 -1.01
CA GLU A 468 -17.73 12.31 -1.21
C GLU A 468 -18.52 11.39 -2.16
N CYS A 469 -17.89 10.86 -3.21
CA CYS A 469 -18.56 9.96 -4.17
C CYS A 469 -18.39 8.46 -3.86
N MET A 470 -17.71 8.12 -2.75
CA MET A 470 -17.45 6.75 -2.35
C MET A 470 -18.48 6.26 -1.33
N GLU A 471 -19.19 5.18 -1.65
CA GLU A 471 -20.04 4.46 -0.70
C GLU A 471 -19.33 3.22 -0.18
N TYR A 472 -19.46 2.96 1.13
CA TYR A 472 -18.79 1.82 1.77
C TYR A 472 -19.80 0.72 2.13
N VAL A 473 -19.50 -0.50 1.69
CA VAL A 473 -20.25 -1.71 1.94
C VAL A 473 -19.55 -2.53 3.02
N GLN A 474 -20.24 -2.72 4.15
CA GLN A 474 -19.75 -3.57 5.23
C GLN A 474 -20.04 -5.04 4.91
N PHE A 475 -19.08 -5.76 4.33
CA PHE A 475 -19.26 -7.19 3.98
C PHE A 475 -19.64 -8.06 5.17
N GLY A 476 -19.17 -7.75 6.37
CA GLY A 476 -19.54 -8.48 7.59
C GLY A 476 -21.03 -8.37 7.97
N ALA A 477 -21.79 -7.46 7.35
CA ALA A 477 -23.23 -7.30 7.53
C ALA A 477 -24.03 -7.83 6.33
N VAL A 478 -23.37 -8.44 5.35
CA VAL A 478 -24.02 -9.04 4.18
C VAL A 478 -24.48 -10.45 4.51
N ASP A 479 -25.80 -10.68 4.43
CA ASP A 479 -26.39 -12.00 4.56
C ASP A 479 -25.89 -12.93 3.44
N ASP A 480 -25.74 -14.22 3.72
CA ASP A 480 -25.36 -15.27 2.75
C ASP A 480 -23.97 -15.12 2.06
N PHE A 481 -23.08 -14.24 2.53
CA PHE A 481 -21.73 -14.10 1.96
C PHE A 481 -20.93 -15.42 1.97
N LEU A 482 -21.02 -16.19 3.06
CA LEU A 482 -20.37 -17.51 3.16
C LEU A 482 -20.94 -18.54 2.18
N HIS A 483 -22.24 -18.44 1.85
CA HIS A 483 -22.85 -19.31 0.85
C HIS A 483 -22.30 -18.99 -0.55
N LEU A 484 -22.20 -17.69 -0.90
CA LEU A 484 -21.60 -17.24 -2.15
C LEU A 484 -20.15 -17.71 -2.31
N MET A 485 -19.36 -17.71 -1.22
CA MET A 485 -17.99 -18.22 -1.24
C MET A 485 -17.86 -19.69 -1.64
N THR A 486 -18.86 -20.53 -1.36
CA THR A 486 -18.80 -21.96 -1.67
C THR A 486 -18.64 -22.21 -3.18
N ALA A 487 -19.27 -21.39 -4.02
CA ALA A 487 -19.16 -21.49 -5.47
C ALA A 487 -17.77 -21.07 -6.00
N ALA A 488 -17.03 -20.24 -5.25
CA ALA A 488 -15.71 -19.74 -5.62
C ALA A 488 -14.54 -20.62 -5.11
N GLN A 489 -14.82 -21.69 -4.34
CA GLN A 489 -13.83 -22.63 -3.79
C GLN A 489 -13.30 -23.67 -4.80
N ALA A 490 -13.44 -23.42 -6.10
CA ALA A 490 -12.90 -24.27 -7.17
C ALA A 490 -11.79 -23.55 -7.94
N VAL A 491 -10.98 -24.33 -8.65
CA VAL A 491 -9.86 -23.86 -9.47
C VAL A 491 -10.15 -24.10 -10.95
N PRO A 492 -10.20 -23.06 -11.80
CA PRO A 492 -10.21 -21.64 -11.45
C PRO A 492 -11.56 -21.16 -10.90
N HIS A 493 -12.67 -21.86 -11.18
CA HIS A 493 -14.01 -21.53 -10.67
C HIS A 493 -14.95 -22.71 -10.92
N THR A 494 -16.11 -22.77 -10.26
CA THR A 494 -17.12 -23.83 -10.51
C THR A 494 -17.73 -23.72 -11.90
N ASP A 495 -18.02 -22.48 -12.34
CA ASP A 495 -18.32 -22.16 -13.75
C ASP A 495 -17.04 -21.92 -14.56
N PHE A 496 -16.55 -22.97 -15.22
CA PHE A 496 -15.33 -22.92 -16.04
C PHE A 496 -15.46 -22.05 -17.30
N ARG A 497 -16.68 -21.75 -17.77
CA ARG A 497 -16.88 -20.93 -18.98
C ARG A 497 -16.37 -19.50 -18.81
N ARG A 498 -16.21 -19.06 -17.55
CA ARG A 498 -15.61 -17.78 -17.18
C ARG A 498 -14.09 -17.73 -17.37
N TYR A 499 -13.45 -18.88 -17.63
CA TYR A 499 -12.00 -19.03 -17.78
C TYR A 499 -11.63 -19.76 -19.08
N PRO A 500 -12.03 -19.22 -20.25
CA PRO A 500 -11.84 -19.90 -21.54
C PRO A 500 -10.37 -20.15 -21.88
N THR A 501 -9.45 -19.27 -21.47
CA THR A 501 -8.02 -19.46 -21.76
C THR A 501 -7.40 -20.57 -20.92
N VAL A 502 -7.91 -20.78 -19.70
CA VAL A 502 -7.48 -21.89 -18.83
C VAL A 502 -7.96 -23.23 -19.40
N LEU A 503 -9.20 -23.29 -19.90
CA LEU A 503 -9.72 -24.48 -20.57
C LEU A 503 -8.89 -24.87 -21.80
N GLN A 504 -8.56 -23.90 -22.66
CA GLN A 504 -7.70 -24.13 -23.82
C GLN A 504 -6.31 -24.64 -23.42
N GLU A 505 -5.75 -24.11 -22.33
CA GLU A 505 -4.43 -24.53 -21.85
C GLU A 505 -4.45 -25.96 -21.27
N LEU A 506 -5.51 -26.32 -20.55
CA LEU A 506 -5.73 -27.69 -20.05
C LEU A 506 -5.87 -28.69 -21.20
N GLU A 507 -6.64 -28.35 -22.23
CA GLU A 507 -6.75 -29.15 -23.45
C GLU A 507 -5.39 -29.33 -24.14
N ARG A 508 -4.63 -28.22 -24.29
CA ARG A 508 -3.30 -28.24 -24.91
C ARG A 508 -2.31 -29.14 -24.17
N ARG A 509 -2.42 -29.23 -22.84
CA ARG A 509 -1.57 -30.09 -21.99
C ARG A 509 -2.09 -31.52 -21.86
N GLY A 510 -3.22 -31.86 -22.48
CA GLY A 510 -3.78 -33.22 -22.43
C GLY A 510 -4.53 -33.54 -21.13
N HIS A 511 -4.99 -32.53 -20.40
CA HIS A 511 -5.74 -32.66 -19.16
C HIS A 511 -7.12 -31.96 -19.25
N PRO A 512 -7.97 -32.31 -20.24
CA PRO A 512 -9.26 -31.65 -20.40
C PRO A 512 -10.18 -31.90 -19.19
N LEU A 513 -10.85 -30.85 -18.72
CA LEU A 513 -11.98 -30.99 -17.80
C LEU A 513 -13.15 -31.55 -18.60
N GLY A 514 -13.45 -32.85 -18.46
CA GLY A 514 -14.50 -33.49 -19.25
C GLY A 514 -15.86 -32.80 -19.15
N GLU A 515 -16.73 -32.99 -20.15
CA GLU A 515 -18.10 -32.44 -20.17
C GLU A 515 -18.84 -32.83 -18.88
N ARG A 516 -19.09 -31.85 -17.99
CA ARG A 516 -19.95 -32.04 -16.82
C ARG A 516 -21.12 -31.06 -16.90
N PRO A 517 -22.35 -31.52 -16.58
CA PRO A 517 -23.54 -30.70 -16.70
C PRO A 517 -23.54 -29.57 -15.66
N ALA A 518 -24.21 -28.49 -16.06
CA ALA A 518 -24.35 -27.20 -15.37
C ALA A 518 -24.85 -27.28 -13.92
#